data_AF-A0A439D117-F1
#
_entry.id   AF-A0A439D117-F1
#
_cell.length_a   1.000
_cell.length_b   1.000
_cell.length_c   1.000
_cell.angle_alpha   90.00
_cell.angle_beta   90.00
_cell.angle_gamma   90.00
#
_symmetry.space_group_name_H-M   'P 1'
#
loop_
_entity.id
_entity.type
_entity.pdbx_description
1 polymer ?
#
loop_
_entity_poly.entity_id
_entity_poly.type
_entity_poly.pdbx_seq_one_letter_code
_entity_poly.pdbx_strand_id
1 'polypeptide(L)'
;MKKVHSLIQYCQGLNPEVKYVGYDEHLTPQNAEDVVNAYDVVLDCTDHPTSRYLISDICVLLGKPLVSASALRTDGQLIVLNNPPAAQGSTDGGLCYRCVFPKPPPADSVVSCGEGGILGPVVGVMGVLQALEAIKLIAAGIGRENSSIPKEPVTPSLLLFSANSSTPFRSIRMRGRRSNCFACSASSTLTLKELKAGSLDYVQFCGVTQPINILQPDERISATYYKSILASGTEGRSLLLDVREKEHFDVAQIPGAINIPFSTFQTKSRSTSNGDAPRLEWLPEDVASDASIYVVCRVGNDSQLVTKKLKDMGLDRHGERFIGDIKGGMKAWKLEVDQTMPFT
;
A
#
# COMPACT_ATOMS: atom_id res chain seq x y z
N MET A 1 20.22 16.56 -9.51
CA MET A 1 19.15 17.47 -9.06
C MET A 1 17.91 16.65 -8.76
N LYS A 2 17.23 16.85 -7.63
CA LYS A 2 16.00 16.11 -7.31
C LYS A 2 14.80 16.68 -8.08
N LYS A 3 13.78 15.84 -8.34
CA LYS A 3 12.63 16.19 -9.20
C LYS A 3 11.93 17.48 -8.77
N VAL A 4 11.69 17.64 -7.47
CA VAL A 4 11.00 18.81 -6.91
C VAL A 4 11.74 20.12 -7.21
N HIS A 5 13.07 20.16 -7.07
CA HIS A 5 13.85 21.35 -7.35
C HIS A 5 13.89 21.68 -8.85
N SER A 6 14.03 20.66 -9.71
CA SER A 6 13.98 20.84 -11.16
C SER A 6 12.65 21.43 -11.62
N LEU A 7 11.54 20.91 -11.09
CA LEU A 7 10.20 21.40 -11.41
C LEU A 7 9.99 22.85 -10.93
N ILE A 8 10.39 23.15 -9.69
CA ILE A 8 10.27 24.52 -9.15
C ILE A 8 11.07 25.50 -9.99
N GLN A 9 12.30 25.17 -10.37
CA GLN A 9 13.13 26.02 -11.22
C GLN A 9 12.44 26.30 -12.56
N TYR A 10 11.87 25.28 -13.20
CA TYR A 10 11.13 25.45 -14.45
C TYR A 10 9.88 26.32 -14.27
N CYS A 11 9.06 26.06 -13.24
CA CYS A 11 7.85 26.81 -12.98
C CYS A 11 8.12 28.28 -12.61
N GLN A 12 9.17 28.56 -11.83
CA GLN A 12 9.59 29.93 -11.53
C GLN A 12 10.00 30.71 -12.80
N GLY A 13 10.58 30.01 -13.78
CA GLY A 13 10.84 30.59 -15.10
C GLY A 13 9.59 30.93 -15.90
N LEU A 14 8.46 30.27 -15.62
CA LEU A 14 7.17 30.55 -16.25
C LEU A 14 6.36 31.64 -15.51
N ASN A 15 6.30 31.57 -14.18
CA ASN A 15 5.63 32.58 -13.37
C ASN A 15 6.34 32.75 -12.01
N PRO A 16 7.15 33.80 -11.83
CA PRO A 16 7.88 34.03 -10.58
C PRO A 16 7.03 34.58 -9.44
N GLU A 17 5.77 35.00 -9.68
CA GLU A 17 4.90 35.58 -8.66
C GLU A 17 4.27 34.52 -7.74
N VAL A 18 4.27 33.25 -8.17
CA VAL A 18 3.71 32.13 -7.40
C VAL A 18 4.72 31.66 -6.35
N LYS A 19 4.25 31.42 -5.12
CA LYS A 19 5.05 30.78 -4.07
C LYS A 19 5.10 29.27 -4.30
N TYR A 20 6.28 28.75 -4.61
CA TYR A 20 6.54 27.32 -4.74
C TYR A 20 7.13 26.76 -3.44
N VAL A 21 6.48 25.74 -2.87
CA VAL A 21 6.95 25.02 -1.67
C VAL A 21 7.30 23.60 -2.07
N GLY A 22 8.58 23.23 -1.94
CA GLY A 22 9.07 21.90 -2.29
C GLY A 22 9.28 21.04 -1.05
N TYR A 23 8.74 19.82 -1.06
CA TYR A 23 9.07 18.77 -0.09
C TYR A 23 10.04 17.81 -0.74
N ASP A 24 11.21 17.66 -0.12
CA ASP A 24 12.27 16.78 -0.61
C ASP A 24 12.23 15.39 0.04
N GLU A 25 11.02 14.86 0.14
CA GLU A 25 10.70 13.60 0.81
C GLU A 25 9.46 12.97 0.17
N HIS A 26 9.30 11.67 0.41
CA HIS A 26 8.07 10.97 0.01
C HIS A 26 6.95 11.30 0.98
N LEU A 27 5.71 11.33 0.47
CA LEU A 27 4.54 11.31 1.33
C LEU A 27 4.44 9.93 2.00
N THR A 28 4.30 9.93 3.31
CA THR A 28 4.24 8.75 4.18
C THR A 28 3.08 8.92 5.15
N PRO A 29 2.58 7.84 5.77
CA PRO A 29 1.56 7.97 6.81
C PRO A 29 1.97 8.90 7.97
N GLN A 30 3.27 9.05 8.22
CA GLN A 30 3.81 9.87 9.30
C GLN A 30 3.74 11.38 9.00
N ASN A 31 4.04 11.80 7.77
CA ASN A 31 4.06 13.23 7.38
C ASN A 31 2.81 13.68 6.60
N ALA A 32 1.93 12.76 6.19
CA ALA A 32 0.80 13.07 5.32
C ALA A 32 -0.15 14.12 5.91
N GLU A 33 -0.39 14.07 7.23
CA GLU A 33 -1.25 15.04 7.90
C GLU A 33 -0.70 16.46 7.77
N ASP A 34 0.56 16.65 8.12
CA ASP A 34 1.19 17.97 8.17
C ASP A 34 1.29 18.58 6.76
N VAL A 35 1.65 17.75 5.77
CA VAL A 35 1.75 18.18 4.38
C VAL A 35 0.38 18.53 3.81
N VAL A 36 -0.62 17.66 3.94
CA VAL A 36 -1.93 17.85 3.28
C VAL A 36 -2.75 18.94 3.95
N ASN A 37 -2.62 19.12 5.27
CA ASN A 37 -3.38 20.14 5.99
C ASN A 37 -3.08 21.56 5.50
N ALA A 38 -1.85 21.80 5.02
CA ALA A 38 -1.37 23.08 4.52
C ALA A 38 -1.97 23.53 3.17
N TYR A 39 -2.77 22.69 2.51
CA TYR A 39 -3.31 22.96 1.17
C TYR A 39 -4.84 22.84 1.10
N ASP A 40 -5.44 23.57 0.15
CA ASP A 40 -6.90 23.58 -0.06
C ASP A 40 -7.38 22.46 -0.98
N VAL A 41 -6.60 22.15 -2.01
CA VAL A 41 -6.89 21.13 -3.02
C VAL A 41 -5.67 20.22 -3.17
N VAL A 42 -5.90 18.91 -3.19
CA VAL A 42 -4.83 17.92 -3.38
C VAL A 42 -4.91 17.33 -4.78
N LEU A 43 -3.78 17.23 -5.47
CA LEU A 43 -3.65 16.53 -6.75
C LEU A 43 -2.80 15.28 -6.51
N ASP A 44 -3.38 14.09 -6.73
CA ASP A 44 -2.61 12.85 -6.76
C ASP A 44 -2.02 12.66 -8.16
N CYS A 45 -0.74 13.01 -8.29
CA CYS A 45 0.07 12.78 -9.48
C CYS A 45 1.04 11.60 -9.30
N THR A 46 0.70 10.64 -8.42
CA THR A 46 1.54 9.47 -8.14
C THR A 46 1.20 8.31 -9.06
N ASP A 47 2.22 7.51 -9.38
CA ASP A 47 2.10 6.32 -10.22
C ASP A 47 1.95 5.02 -9.40
N HIS A 48 1.78 5.13 -8.08
CA HIS A 48 1.74 3.98 -7.19
C HIS A 48 0.39 3.88 -6.45
N PRO A 49 -0.33 2.74 -6.54
CA PRO A 49 -1.60 2.53 -5.84
C PRO A 49 -1.53 2.82 -4.34
N THR A 50 -0.52 2.32 -3.62
CA THR A 50 -0.33 2.59 -2.17
C THR A 50 -0.38 4.07 -1.83
N SER A 51 0.33 4.92 -2.58
CA SER A 51 0.33 6.37 -2.39
C SER A 51 -1.05 6.97 -2.63
N ARG A 52 -1.75 6.50 -3.66
CA ARG A 52 -3.11 6.95 -3.98
C ARG A 52 -4.13 6.62 -2.89
N TYR A 53 -4.04 5.43 -2.30
CA TYR A 53 -4.87 5.08 -1.13
C TYR A 53 -4.55 5.98 0.05
N LEU A 54 -3.27 6.20 0.36
CA LEU A 54 -2.85 7.13 1.41
C LEU A 54 -3.36 8.55 1.20
N ILE A 55 -3.17 9.09 0.00
CA ILE A 55 -3.62 10.44 -0.34
C ILE A 55 -5.14 10.54 -0.22
N SER A 56 -5.90 9.56 -0.71
CA SER A 56 -7.35 9.56 -0.57
C SER A 56 -7.79 9.49 0.90
N ASP A 57 -7.13 8.67 1.70
CA ASP A 57 -7.51 8.44 3.09
C ASP A 57 -7.23 9.68 3.94
N ILE A 58 -6.06 10.30 3.78
CA ILE A 58 -5.74 11.55 4.49
C ILE A 58 -6.65 12.70 4.03
N CYS A 59 -7.01 12.77 2.75
CA CYS A 59 -7.96 13.78 2.25
C CYS A 59 -9.35 13.62 2.87
N VAL A 60 -9.81 12.39 3.11
CA VAL A 60 -11.08 12.15 3.82
C VAL A 60 -10.99 12.64 5.26
N LEU A 61 -9.92 12.27 5.97
CA LEU A 61 -9.71 12.63 7.38
C LEU A 61 -9.62 14.15 7.58
N LEU A 62 -8.99 14.86 6.64
CA LEU A 62 -8.80 16.31 6.69
C LEU A 62 -9.86 17.12 5.93
N GLY A 63 -10.87 16.46 5.34
CA GLY A 63 -11.92 17.14 4.60
C GLY A 63 -11.40 17.91 3.37
N LYS A 64 -10.44 17.36 2.63
CA LYS A 64 -9.85 17.98 1.44
C LYS A 64 -10.40 17.35 0.15
N PRO A 65 -10.77 18.13 -0.88
CA PRO A 65 -11.06 17.60 -2.20
C PRO A 65 -9.76 17.10 -2.86
N LEU A 66 -9.91 16.04 -3.64
CA LEU A 66 -8.79 15.34 -4.29
C LEU A 66 -9.05 15.17 -5.78
N VAL A 67 -8.10 15.58 -6.62
CA VAL A 67 -8.09 15.26 -8.05
C VAL A 67 -7.03 14.18 -8.29
N SER A 68 -7.46 12.94 -8.52
CA SER A 68 -6.56 11.81 -8.77
C SER A 68 -6.57 11.43 -10.23
N ALA A 69 -5.38 11.25 -10.80
CA ALA A 69 -5.23 10.68 -12.12
C ALA A 69 -4.16 9.59 -12.13
N SER A 70 -4.25 8.74 -13.14
CA SER A 70 -3.24 7.71 -13.39
C SER A 70 -3.20 7.36 -14.86
N ALA A 71 -2.06 6.86 -15.32
CA ALA A 71 -1.91 6.36 -16.68
C ALA A 71 -1.06 5.10 -16.67
N LEU A 72 -1.29 4.20 -17.62
CA LEU A 72 -0.49 3.01 -17.83
C LEU A 72 -0.55 2.64 -19.31
N ARG A 73 0.61 2.40 -19.94
CA ARG A 73 0.74 2.11 -21.38
C ARG A 73 0.10 3.19 -22.24
N THR A 74 -1.11 2.93 -22.75
CA THR A 74 -1.85 3.78 -23.68
C THR A 74 -3.11 4.37 -23.08
N ASP A 75 -3.38 4.08 -21.80
CA ASP A 75 -4.64 4.37 -21.14
C ASP A 75 -4.42 5.30 -19.95
N GLY A 76 -5.40 6.15 -19.71
CA GLY A 76 -5.41 7.13 -18.62
C GLY A 76 -6.78 7.15 -17.94
N GLN A 77 -6.79 7.58 -16.69
CA GLN A 77 -8.02 7.83 -15.96
C GLN A 77 -7.88 9.03 -15.04
N LEU A 78 -8.99 9.72 -14.80
CA LEU A 78 -9.08 10.87 -13.90
C LEU A 78 -10.41 10.85 -13.15
N ILE A 79 -10.37 11.19 -11.86
CA ILE A 79 -11.55 11.34 -11.03
C ILE A 79 -11.36 12.44 -9.97
N VAL A 80 -12.41 13.23 -9.75
CA VAL A 80 -12.51 14.16 -8.62
C VAL A 80 -13.22 13.46 -7.47
N LEU A 81 -12.57 13.45 -6.31
CA LEU A 81 -12.93 12.71 -5.11
C LEU A 81 -13.12 13.66 -3.94
N ASN A 82 -13.90 13.21 -2.95
CA ASN A 82 -14.24 13.94 -1.74
C ASN A 82 -14.71 15.38 -2.07
N ASN A 83 -15.53 15.51 -3.12
CA ASN A 83 -16.11 16.76 -3.58
C ASN A 83 -17.65 16.63 -3.67
N PRO A 84 -18.42 17.44 -2.93
CA PRO A 84 -17.95 18.39 -1.93
C PRO A 84 -17.22 17.67 -0.77
N PRO A 85 -16.23 18.31 -0.16
CA PRO A 85 -15.58 17.74 1.01
C PRO A 85 -16.57 17.70 2.18
N ALA A 86 -16.58 16.60 2.91
CA ALA A 86 -17.34 16.48 4.15
C ALA A 86 -16.59 15.61 5.15
N ALA A 87 -16.91 15.79 6.43
CA ALA A 87 -16.36 14.98 7.50
C ALA A 87 -16.56 13.48 7.23
N GLN A 88 -15.61 12.68 7.72
CA GLN A 88 -15.78 11.23 7.78
C GLN A 88 -17.12 10.89 8.46
N GLY A 89 -17.86 9.94 7.90
CA GLY A 89 -19.19 9.56 8.40
C GLY A 89 -20.37 10.37 7.87
N SER A 90 -20.15 11.55 7.29
CA SER A 90 -21.22 12.31 6.62
C SER A 90 -21.70 11.60 5.34
N THR A 91 -22.99 11.71 5.05
CA THR A 91 -23.64 11.26 3.81
C THR A 91 -23.54 12.29 2.68
N ASP A 92 -23.26 13.54 3.01
CA ASP A 92 -23.35 14.67 2.08
C ASP A 92 -22.04 14.92 1.32
N GLY A 93 -20.98 14.19 1.69
CA GLY A 93 -19.67 14.26 1.06
C GLY A 93 -19.58 13.49 -0.26
N GLY A 94 -18.67 13.93 -1.11
CA GLY A 94 -18.24 13.16 -2.27
C GLY A 94 -17.65 11.80 -1.90
N LEU A 95 -17.62 10.89 -2.88
CA LEU A 95 -17.00 9.59 -2.70
C LEU A 95 -15.48 9.71 -2.51
N CYS A 96 -14.86 8.80 -1.76
CA CYS A 96 -13.40 8.67 -1.72
C CYS A 96 -12.92 7.60 -2.72
N TYR A 97 -11.61 7.42 -2.87
CA TYR A 97 -11.04 6.43 -3.79
C TYR A 97 -11.51 5.00 -3.46
N ARG A 98 -11.61 4.66 -2.16
CA ARG A 98 -12.12 3.35 -1.69
C ARG A 98 -13.61 3.13 -1.96
N CYS A 99 -14.38 4.17 -2.25
CA CYS A 99 -15.75 3.97 -2.73
C CYS A 99 -15.77 3.38 -4.15
N VAL A 100 -14.78 3.73 -4.98
CA VAL A 100 -14.59 3.19 -6.34
C VAL A 100 -13.86 1.86 -6.31
N PHE A 101 -12.71 1.82 -5.64
CA PHE A 101 -11.77 0.71 -5.59
C PHE A 101 -11.58 0.26 -4.14
N PRO A 102 -12.46 -0.61 -3.61
CA PRO A 102 -12.61 -0.80 -2.17
C PRO A 102 -11.40 -1.41 -1.48
N LYS A 103 -10.71 -2.29 -2.20
CA LYS A 103 -9.48 -2.93 -1.74
C LYS A 103 -8.37 -2.59 -2.74
N PRO A 104 -7.18 -2.20 -2.26
CA PRO A 104 -6.01 -2.07 -3.09
C PRO A 104 -5.71 -3.42 -3.73
N PRO A 105 -5.15 -3.39 -4.95
CA PRO A 105 -4.63 -4.59 -5.58
C PRO A 105 -3.51 -5.19 -4.71
N PRO A 106 -3.39 -6.53 -4.69
CA PRO A 106 -2.21 -7.21 -4.14
C PRO A 106 -0.92 -6.58 -4.66
N ALA A 107 0.08 -6.35 -3.80
CA ALA A 107 1.29 -5.59 -4.13
C ALA A 107 2.08 -6.19 -5.31
N ASP A 108 1.94 -7.49 -5.53
CA ASP A 108 2.47 -8.32 -6.61
C ASP A 108 1.75 -8.13 -7.97
N SER A 109 0.51 -7.64 -7.97
CA SER A 109 -0.25 -7.36 -9.20
C SER A 109 -0.12 -5.92 -9.69
N VAL A 110 0.60 -5.07 -8.96
CA VAL A 110 0.80 -3.66 -9.28
C VAL A 110 1.98 -3.53 -10.22
N VAL A 111 1.71 -3.04 -11.44
CA VAL A 111 2.75 -2.66 -12.40
C VAL A 111 2.84 -1.13 -12.41
N SER A 112 4.02 -0.59 -12.10
CA SER A 112 4.26 0.86 -12.18
C SER A 112 4.37 1.34 -13.63
N CYS A 113 4.21 2.65 -13.89
CA CYS A 113 4.48 3.22 -15.21
C CYS A 113 5.90 2.92 -15.71
N GLY A 114 6.88 2.91 -14.79
CA GLY A 114 8.28 2.61 -15.09
C GLY A 114 8.51 1.17 -15.55
N GLU A 115 7.71 0.22 -15.03
CA GLU A 115 7.82 -1.21 -15.37
C GLU A 115 6.92 -1.60 -16.55
N GLY A 116 5.70 -1.07 -16.60
CA GLY A 116 4.70 -1.40 -17.62
C GLY A 116 4.85 -0.61 -18.92
N GLY A 117 5.68 0.43 -18.90
CA GLY A 117 5.81 1.42 -19.97
C GLY A 117 4.65 2.43 -19.97
N ILE A 118 4.94 3.67 -20.37
CA ILE A 118 3.94 4.74 -20.51
C ILE A 118 4.23 5.61 -21.72
N LEU A 119 3.20 5.88 -22.52
CA LEU A 119 3.29 6.81 -23.64
C LEU A 119 3.17 8.25 -23.12
N GLY A 120 4.23 9.06 -23.33
CA GLY A 120 4.34 10.43 -22.79
C GLY A 120 3.10 11.32 -22.99
N PRO A 121 2.53 11.40 -24.21
CA PRO A 121 1.27 12.11 -24.43
C PRO A 121 0.10 11.70 -23.53
N VAL A 122 -0.02 10.41 -23.16
CA VAL A 122 -1.12 9.92 -22.32
C VAL A 122 -1.04 10.53 -20.92
N VAL A 123 0.13 10.46 -20.28
CA VAL A 123 0.34 11.07 -18.96
C VAL A 123 0.30 12.60 -19.02
N GLY A 124 0.73 13.19 -20.14
CA GLY A 124 0.60 14.62 -20.39
C GLY A 124 -0.85 15.10 -20.44
N VAL A 125 -1.72 14.39 -21.17
CA VAL A 125 -3.17 14.69 -21.22
C VAL A 125 -3.79 14.57 -19.83
N MET A 126 -3.47 13.52 -19.07
CA MET A 126 -3.97 13.37 -17.69
C MET A 126 -3.54 14.53 -16.79
N GLY A 127 -2.28 14.96 -16.85
CA GLY A 127 -1.78 16.09 -16.06
C GLY A 127 -2.48 17.42 -16.38
N VAL A 128 -2.72 17.70 -17.66
CA VAL A 128 -3.47 18.91 -18.08
C VAL A 128 -4.91 18.88 -17.56
N LEU A 129 -5.57 17.72 -17.64
CA LEU A 129 -6.93 17.56 -17.12
C LEU A 129 -6.99 17.66 -15.60
N GLN A 130 -5.96 17.21 -14.87
CA GLN A 130 -5.86 17.43 -13.43
C GLN A 130 -5.81 18.93 -13.08
N ALA A 131 -5.00 19.70 -13.80
CA ALA A 131 -4.92 21.14 -13.61
C ALA A 131 -6.26 21.83 -13.90
N LEU A 132 -6.98 21.40 -14.95
CA LEU A 132 -8.30 21.93 -15.28
C LEU A 132 -9.32 21.72 -14.15
N GLU A 133 -9.39 20.50 -13.59
CA GLU A 133 -10.30 20.23 -12.47
C GLU A 133 -9.90 21.00 -11.20
N ALA A 134 -8.61 21.16 -10.93
CA ALA A 134 -8.13 21.98 -9.82
C ALA A 134 -8.58 23.44 -9.96
N ILE A 135 -8.43 24.03 -11.14
CA ILE A 135 -8.88 25.40 -11.43
C ILE A 135 -10.39 25.54 -11.23
N LYS A 136 -11.18 24.57 -11.70
CA LYS A 136 -12.65 24.57 -11.51
C LYS A 136 -13.03 24.52 -10.02
N LEU A 137 -12.36 23.70 -9.22
CA LEU A 137 -12.60 23.61 -7.78
C LEU A 137 -12.29 24.94 -7.06
N ILE A 138 -11.15 25.54 -7.38
CA ILE A 138 -10.74 26.84 -6.81
C ILE A 138 -11.72 27.94 -7.23
N ALA A 139 -12.10 27.99 -8.51
CA ALA A 139 -13.07 28.95 -9.03
C ALA A 139 -14.46 28.79 -8.40
N ALA A 140 -14.85 27.56 -8.03
CA ALA A 140 -16.08 27.25 -7.30
C ALA A 140 -16.05 27.68 -5.82
N GLY A 141 -14.91 28.17 -5.31
CA GLY A 141 -14.78 28.74 -3.98
C GLY A 141 -14.15 27.83 -2.93
N ILE A 142 -13.58 26.68 -3.31
CA ILE A 142 -12.75 25.87 -2.40
C ILE A 142 -11.58 26.73 -1.87
N GLY A 143 -11.33 26.66 -0.56
CA GLY A 143 -10.26 27.43 0.11
C GLY A 143 -10.65 28.84 0.56
N ARG A 144 -11.89 29.29 0.35
CA ARG A 144 -12.38 30.59 0.84
C ARG A 144 -13.13 30.44 2.16
N GLU A 145 -12.72 31.20 3.18
CA GLU A 145 -13.22 31.14 4.58
C GLU A 145 -14.75 31.32 4.73
N ASN A 146 -15.45 31.86 3.71
CA ASN A 146 -16.90 32.12 3.75
C ASN A 146 -17.66 31.61 2.52
N SER A 147 -17.10 30.69 1.74
CA SER A 147 -17.83 30.13 0.60
C SER A 147 -18.83 29.08 1.07
N SER A 148 -20.11 29.42 1.04
CA SER A 148 -21.17 28.43 0.85
C SER A 148 -20.92 27.80 -0.52
N ILE A 149 -20.10 26.75 -0.57
CA ILE A 149 -19.88 25.95 -1.78
C ILE A 149 -21.27 25.65 -2.35
N PRO A 150 -21.55 25.95 -3.64
CA PRO A 150 -22.83 25.64 -4.24
C PRO A 150 -23.17 24.18 -3.93
N LYS A 151 -24.25 23.97 -3.17
CA LYS A 151 -24.78 22.66 -2.76
C LYS A 151 -25.38 21.89 -3.96
N GLU A 152 -25.04 22.24 -5.19
CA GLU A 152 -25.46 21.43 -6.31
C GLU A 152 -24.69 20.11 -6.26
N PRO A 153 -25.39 18.97 -6.19
CA PRO A 153 -24.74 17.68 -6.11
C PRO A 153 -23.98 17.43 -7.42
N VAL A 154 -22.67 17.66 -7.38
CA VAL A 154 -21.78 17.28 -8.49
C VAL A 154 -21.80 15.77 -8.56
N THR A 155 -22.40 15.25 -9.63
CA THR A 155 -22.38 13.82 -9.88
C THR A 155 -20.95 13.42 -10.21
N PRO A 156 -20.30 12.57 -9.41
CA PRO A 156 -18.93 12.18 -9.66
C PRO A 156 -18.85 11.33 -10.92
N SER A 157 -17.78 11.53 -11.69
CA SER A 157 -17.50 10.77 -12.90
C SER A 157 -16.05 10.30 -12.92
N LEU A 158 -15.84 9.08 -13.43
CA LEU A 158 -14.53 8.54 -13.77
C LEU A 158 -14.34 8.79 -15.27
N LEU A 159 -13.42 9.67 -15.62
CA LEU A 159 -12.97 9.85 -16.99
C LEU A 159 -11.98 8.74 -17.31
N LEU A 160 -12.19 8.06 -18.43
CA LEU A 160 -11.27 7.12 -19.05
C LEU A 160 -10.77 7.70 -20.35
N PHE A 161 -9.48 7.55 -20.60
CA PHE A 161 -8.81 7.92 -21.82
C PHE A 161 -8.09 6.70 -22.40
N SER A 162 -8.21 6.45 -23.70
CA SER A 162 -7.48 5.39 -24.40
C SER A 162 -6.95 5.91 -25.73
N ALA A 163 -5.63 5.96 -25.87
CA ALA A 163 -4.97 6.50 -27.06
C ALA A 163 -5.20 5.67 -28.33
N ASN A 164 -5.56 4.39 -28.19
CA ASN A 164 -5.77 3.47 -29.31
C ASN A 164 -7.25 3.31 -29.71
N SER A 165 -8.16 4.00 -29.02
CA SER A 165 -9.60 3.91 -29.29
C SER A 165 -10.05 4.96 -30.32
N SER A 166 -10.98 4.58 -31.19
CA SER A 166 -11.69 5.53 -32.08
C SER A 166 -12.54 6.55 -31.31
N THR A 167 -12.94 6.20 -30.08
CA THR A 167 -13.58 7.09 -29.12
C THR A 167 -12.67 7.19 -27.90
N PRO A 168 -11.68 8.11 -27.90
CA PRO A 168 -10.59 8.08 -26.94
C PRO A 168 -11.03 8.48 -25.54
N PHE A 169 -12.13 9.21 -25.38
CA PHE A 169 -12.64 9.63 -24.07
C PHE A 169 -13.98 8.96 -23.76
N ARG A 170 -14.10 8.45 -22.53
CA ARG A 170 -15.34 7.90 -21.99
C ARG A 170 -15.53 8.35 -20.55
N SER A 171 -16.70 8.86 -20.22
CA SER A 171 -17.05 9.22 -18.84
C SER A 171 -18.02 8.21 -18.25
N ILE A 172 -17.66 7.64 -17.10
CA ILE A 172 -18.49 6.72 -16.35
C ILE A 172 -19.06 7.45 -15.15
N ARG A 173 -20.39 7.49 -15.02
CA ARG A 173 -21.04 8.05 -13.83
C ARG A 173 -20.78 7.15 -12.63
N MET A 174 -20.28 7.74 -11.55
CA MET A 174 -20.02 7.04 -10.30
C MET A 174 -21.21 7.17 -9.35
N ARG A 175 -21.36 6.17 -8.49
CA ARG A 175 -22.21 6.29 -7.30
C ARG A 175 -21.52 7.20 -6.28
N GLY A 176 -22.31 7.79 -5.40
CA GLY A 176 -21.80 8.60 -4.30
C GLY A 176 -21.09 7.76 -3.24
N ARG A 177 -20.88 8.37 -2.07
CA ARG A 177 -20.24 7.75 -0.92
C ARG A 177 -20.93 6.42 -0.53
N ARG A 178 -20.14 5.39 -0.23
CA ARG A 178 -20.65 4.09 0.23
C ARG A 178 -20.86 4.10 1.74
N SER A 179 -22.01 3.62 2.20
CA SER A 179 -22.36 3.53 3.63
C SER A 179 -21.48 2.56 4.44
N ASN A 180 -20.75 1.66 3.77
CA ASN A 180 -19.83 0.70 4.37
C ASN A 180 -18.38 0.89 3.93
N CYS A 181 -18.01 2.09 3.46
CA CYS A 181 -16.64 2.37 3.05
C CYS A 181 -15.68 2.41 4.24
N PHE A 182 -14.62 1.60 4.20
CA PHE A 182 -13.58 1.57 5.22
C PHE A 182 -13.06 2.94 5.68
N ALA A 183 -12.88 3.90 4.77
CA ALA A 183 -12.28 5.19 5.11
C ALA A 183 -13.27 6.30 5.41
N CYS A 184 -14.47 6.29 4.82
CA CYS A 184 -15.35 7.46 4.82
C CYS A 184 -16.76 7.23 5.36
N SER A 185 -17.14 5.98 5.67
CA SER A 185 -18.44 5.70 6.28
C SER A 185 -18.51 6.12 7.75
N ALA A 186 -19.73 6.16 8.30
CA ALA A 186 -19.95 6.43 9.72
C ALA A 186 -19.43 5.30 10.63
N SER A 187 -19.27 4.11 10.07
CA SER A 187 -18.69 2.93 10.73
C SER A 187 -17.17 2.80 10.53
N SER A 188 -16.52 3.80 9.93
CA SER A 188 -15.08 3.79 9.72
C SER A 188 -14.34 3.83 11.06
N THR A 189 -13.31 3.00 11.21
CA THR A 189 -12.38 3.06 12.34
C THR A 189 -11.14 3.89 12.03
N LEU A 190 -10.92 4.24 10.76
CA LEU A 190 -9.72 4.94 10.31
C LEU A 190 -9.59 6.29 11.00
N THR A 191 -8.49 6.51 11.72
CA THR A 191 -8.14 7.79 12.34
C THR A 191 -6.75 8.27 11.93
N LEU A 192 -6.47 9.56 12.15
CA LEU A 192 -5.12 10.13 11.96
C LEU A 192 -4.06 9.39 12.80
N LYS A 193 -4.42 8.99 14.03
CA LYS A 193 -3.53 8.24 14.92
C LYS A 193 -3.21 6.85 14.35
N GLU A 194 -4.21 6.13 13.87
CA GLU A 194 -4.01 4.81 13.24
C GLU A 194 -3.20 4.89 11.95
N LEU A 195 -3.44 5.93 11.14
CA LEU A 195 -2.67 6.22 9.94
C LEU A 195 -1.18 6.44 10.29
N LYS A 196 -0.89 7.37 11.22
CA LYS A 196 0.49 7.67 11.66
C LYS A 196 1.19 6.49 12.33
N ALA A 197 0.46 5.75 13.15
CA ALA A 197 0.99 4.55 13.83
C ALA A 197 1.32 3.42 12.85
N GLY A 198 0.92 3.54 11.58
CA GLY A 198 1.09 2.47 10.60
C GLY A 198 0.40 1.21 11.09
N SER A 199 -0.86 1.33 11.51
CA SER A 199 -1.60 0.19 12.06
C SER A 199 -1.44 -1.02 11.13
N LEU A 200 -1.25 -2.20 11.73
CA LEU A 200 -0.98 -3.45 11.01
C LEU A 200 -1.99 -3.64 9.88
N ASP A 201 -3.26 -3.32 10.12
CA ASP A 201 -4.33 -3.34 9.14
C ASP A 201 -4.12 -2.36 7.99
N TYR A 202 -3.65 -1.14 8.23
CA TYR A 202 -3.41 -0.16 7.18
C TYR A 202 -2.19 -0.52 6.31
N VAL A 203 -1.12 -1.00 6.92
CA VAL A 203 0.10 -1.44 6.20
C VAL A 203 -0.18 -2.71 5.39
N GLN A 204 -0.91 -3.65 5.98
CA GLN A 204 -1.36 -4.90 5.37
C GLN A 204 -2.39 -4.67 4.26
N PHE A 205 -3.26 -3.66 4.41
CA PHE A 205 -4.20 -3.28 3.37
C PHE A 205 -3.46 -2.54 2.26
N CYS A 206 -2.71 -1.49 2.56
CA CYS A 206 -2.10 -0.62 1.54
C CYS A 206 -0.83 -1.21 0.90
N GLY A 207 -0.36 -2.39 1.33
CA GLY A 207 0.79 -3.09 0.74
C GLY A 207 2.07 -2.26 0.79
N VAL A 208 2.31 -1.55 1.90
CA VAL A 208 3.42 -0.59 1.98
C VAL A 208 4.76 -1.31 1.83
N THR A 209 5.52 -0.90 0.82
CA THR A 209 6.83 -1.43 0.41
C THR A 209 8.01 -0.91 1.24
N GLN A 210 7.75 -0.11 2.28
CA GLN A 210 8.80 0.27 3.22
C GLN A 210 9.24 -0.95 4.03
N PRO A 211 10.53 -1.10 4.35
CA PRO A 211 10.99 -2.14 5.26
C PRO A 211 10.32 -1.87 6.60
N ILE A 212 9.31 -2.67 6.92
CA ILE A 212 8.74 -2.67 8.26
C ILE A 212 9.87 -3.13 9.18
N ASN A 213 9.97 -2.57 10.38
CA ASN A 213 10.99 -2.98 11.35
C ASN A 213 10.27 -3.35 12.66
N ILE A 214 9.60 -4.51 12.61
CA ILE A 214 8.79 -5.02 13.72
C ILE A 214 9.65 -5.86 14.66
N LEU A 215 10.52 -6.67 14.05
CA LEU A 215 11.39 -7.60 14.76
C LEU A 215 12.67 -6.92 15.22
N GLN A 216 13.26 -7.46 16.29
CA GLN A 216 14.58 -7.06 16.76
C GLN A 216 15.66 -7.49 15.73
N PRO A 217 16.80 -6.77 15.66
CA PRO A 217 17.85 -7.07 14.68
C PRO A 217 18.37 -8.51 14.70
N ASP A 218 18.38 -9.15 15.87
CA ASP A 218 18.82 -10.54 16.11
C ASP A 218 17.77 -11.59 15.69
N GLU A 219 16.52 -11.18 15.52
CA GLU A 219 15.42 -12.02 15.00
C GLU A 219 15.39 -12.02 13.46
N ARG A 220 16.24 -11.23 12.81
CA ARG A 220 16.29 -11.05 11.35
C ARG A 220 17.61 -11.57 10.77
N ILE A 221 17.60 -12.76 10.21
CA ILE A 221 18.80 -13.39 9.66
C ILE A 221 19.01 -13.07 8.18
N SER A 222 20.27 -13.03 7.73
CA SER A 222 20.58 -12.90 6.30
C SER A 222 20.31 -14.19 5.52
N ALA A 223 20.07 -14.08 4.21
CA ALA A 223 19.89 -15.23 3.34
C ALA A 223 21.13 -16.15 3.32
N THR A 224 22.33 -15.57 3.30
CA THR A 224 23.60 -16.32 3.36
C THR A 224 23.77 -17.11 4.65
N TYR A 225 23.39 -16.53 5.79
CA TYR A 225 23.38 -17.24 7.07
C TYR A 225 22.41 -18.43 7.04
N TYR A 226 21.19 -18.25 6.52
CA TYR A 226 20.25 -19.37 6.38
C TYR A 226 20.80 -20.49 5.48
N LYS A 227 21.49 -20.12 4.38
CA LYS A 227 22.16 -21.10 3.51
C LYS A 227 23.22 -21.91 4.25
N SER A 228 23.95 -21.30 5.19
CA SER A 228 24.94 -21.99 6.02
C SER A 228 24.29 -23.01 6.97
N ILE A 229 23.10 -22.70 7.50
CA ILE A 229 22.32 -23.63 8.32
C ILE A 229 21.91 -24.85 7.48
N LEU A 230 21.38 -24.64 6.28
CA LEU A 230 21.04 -25.74 5.36
C LEU A 230 22.24 -26.63 5.03
N ALA A 231 23.42 -26.05 4.84
CA ALA A 231 24.65 -26.79 4.53
C ALA A 231 25.16 -27.61 5.72
N SER A 232 24.82 -27.24 6.95
CA SER A 232 25.26 -27.92 8.17
C SER A 232 24.51 -29.23 8.48
N GLY A 233 23.49 -29.59 7.70
CA GLY A 233 22.78 -30.87 7.83
C GLY A 233 21.86 -30.97 9.05
N THR A 234 21.20 -29.87 9.43
CA THR A 234 20.26 -29.80 10.56
C THR A 234 18.86 -30.32 10.20
N GLU A 235 18.75 -31.49 9.57
CA GLU A 235 17.45 -32.13 9.30
C GLU A 235 16.69 -32.32 10.63
N GLY A 236 15.43 -31.85 10.69
CA GLY A 236 14.57 -31.92 11.87
C GLY A 236 14.82 -30.87 12.97
N ARG A 237 15.88 -30.03 12.87
CA ARG A 237 16.20 -28.96 13.85
C ARG A 237 15.92 -27.54 13.36
N SER A 238 15.60 -27.37 12.09
CA SER A 238 15.20 -26.10 11.50
C SER A 238 14.03 -26.28 10.54
N LEU A 239 13.07 -25.36 10.61
CA LEU A 239 11.89 -25.30 9.76
C LEU A 239 11.90 -23.99 8.96
N LEU A 240 11.62 -24.05 7.66
CA LEU A 240 11.40 -22.86 6.85
C LEU A 240 9.94 -22.76 6.43
N LEU A 241 9.30 -21.65 6.80
CA LEU A 241 7.96 -21.29 6.38
C LEU A 241 8.05 -20.26 5.25
N ASP A 242 7.55 -20.63 4.08
CA ASP A 242 7.36 -19.70 2.97
C ASP A 242 5.95 -19.16 2.99
N VAL A 243 5.81 -17.88 3.33
CA VAL A 243 4.50 -17.23 3.50
C VAL A 243 4.00 -16.52 2.26
N ARG A 244 4.64 -16.73 1.10
CA ARG A 244 4.10 -16.23 -0.16
C ARG A 244 2.82 -17.00 -0.53
N GLU A 245 1.95 -16.36 -1.30
CA GLU A 245 0.81 -17.07 -1.90
C GLU A 245 1.29 -18.24 -2.77
N LYS A 246 0.42 -19.26 -2.90
CA LYS A 246 0.77 -20.56 -3.47
C LYS A 246 1.34 -20.44 -4.88
N GLU A 247 0.82 -19.52 -5.67
CA GLU A 247 1.22 -19.27 -7.05
C GLU A 247 2.69 -18.82 -7.14
N HIS A 248 3.17 -18.01 -6.18
CA HIS A 248 4.57 -17.61 -6.13
C HIS A 248 5.49 -18.72 -5.63
N PHE A 249 4.99 -19.54 -4.72
CA PHE A 249 5.74 -20.67 -4.19
C PHE A 249 5.96 -21.74 -5.26
N ASP A 250 4.93 -22.04 -6.05
CA ASP A 250 4.97 -23.05 -7.12
C ASP A 250 5.96 -22.67 -8.25
N VAL A 251 6.27 -21.38 -8.43
CA VAL A 251 7.26 -20.89 -9.43
C VAL A 251 8.70 -21.16 -9.00
N ALA A 252 9.03 -20.89 -7.74
CA ALA A 252 10.37 -21.06 -7.20
C ALA A 252 10.31 -21.13 -5.68
N GLN A 253 11.05 -22.07 -5.08
CA GLN A 253 11.06 -22.30 -3.63
C GLN A 253 12.47 -22.60 -3.14
N ILE A 254 12.73 -22.30 -1.86
CA ILE A 254 13.93 -22.79 -1.17
C ILE A 254 13.69 -24.27 -0.83
N PRO A 255 14.62 -25.19 -1.13
CA PRO A 255 14.44 -26.61 -0.80
C PRO A 255 14.12 -26.83 0.68
N GLY A 256 13.09 -27.64 0.96
CA GLY A 256 12.64 -27.93 2.32
C GLY A 256 11.70 -26.88 2.94
N ALA A 257 11.32 -25.83 2.20
CA ALA A 257 10.33 -24.86 2.65
C ALA A 257 8.91 -25.44 2.67
N ILE A 258 8.15 -25.12 3.71
CA ILE A 258 6.72 -25.40 3.81
C ILE A 258 5.95 -24.14 3.44
N ASN A 259 5.08 -24.22 2.43
CA ASN A 259 4.27 -23.08 2.04
C ASN A 259 3.05 -22.92 2.94
N ILE A 260 2.94 -21.75 3.57
CA ILE A 260 1.76 -21.35 4.36
C ILE A 260 1.40 -19.93 3.94
N PRO A 261 0.52 -19.75 2.94
CA PRO A 261 0.22 -18.44 2.38
C PRO A 261 -0.13 -17.41 3.45
N PHE A 262 0.38 -16.19 3.30
CA PHE A 262 0.15 -15.10 4.25
C PHE A 262 -1.33 -14.86 4.51
N SER A 263 -2.18 -15.02 3.49
CA SER A 263 -3.65 -14.98 3.58
C SER A 263 -4.23 -15.86 4.70
N THR A 264 -3.64 -17.03 4.99
CA THR A 264 -4.08 -17.92 6.08
C THR A 264 -3.91 -17.28 7.46
N PHE A 265 -2.88 -16.44 7.63
CA PHE A 265 -2.64 -15.68 8.86
C PHE A 265 -3.54 -14.43 8.96
N GLN A 266 -4.29 -14.05 7.93
CA GLN A 266 -5.19 -12.90 7.98
C GLN A 266 -6.59 -13.27 8.46
N THR A 267 -7.00 -14.52 8.29
CA THR A 267 -8.30 -15.00 8.77
C THR A 267 -8.31 -14.93 10.29
N LYS A 268 -9.26 -14.18 10.88
CA LYS A 268 -9.38 -14.06 12.34
C LYS A 268 -9.41 -15.46 12.95
N SER A 269 -8.32 -15.84 13.62
CA SER A 269 -8.32 -17.03 14.46
C SER A 269 -9.42 -16.82 15.49
N ARG A 270 -10.50 -17.59 15.38
CA ARG A 270 -11.51 -17.66 16.44
C ARG A 270 -10.74 -17.99 17.71
N SER A 271 -10.77 -17.11 18.70
CA SER A 271 -10.21 -17.43 20.00
C SER A 271 -10.90 -18.70 20.50
N THR A 272 -10.18 -19.82 20.48
CA THR A 272 -10.59 -21.01 21.22
C THR A 272 -10.43 -20.67 22.69
N SER A 273 -11.56 -20.56 23.38
CA SER A 273 -11.68 -20.17 24.79
C SER A 273 -11.20 -21.24 25.79
N ASN A 274 -10.31 -22.13 25.37
CA ASN A 274 -9.68 -23.13 26.23
C ASN A 274 -8.17 -23.00 26.04
N GLY A 275 -7.42 -22.85 27.15
CA GLY A 275 -5.98 -22.56 27.20
C GLY A 275 -5.05 -23.66 26.68
N ASP A 276 -5.47 -24.41 25.66
CA ASP A 276 -4.61 -25.32 24.90
C ASP A 276 -4.00 -24.54 23.73
N ALA A 277 -2.67 -24.63 23.57
CA ALA A 277 -1.98 -24.06 22.42
C ALA A 277 -2.61 -24.60 21.12
N PRO A 278 -2.91 -23.74 20.13
CA PRO A 278 -3.56 -24.19 18.90
C PRO A 278 -2.69 -25.26 18.23
N ARG A 279 -3.27 -26.45 17.97
CA ARG A 279 -2.62 -27.44 17.10
C ARG A 279 -2.47 -26.82 15.72
N LEU A 280 -1.23 -26.59 15.33
CA LEU A 280 -0.88 -26.10 14.01
C LEU A 280 -0.89 -27.30 13.07
N GLU A 281 -1.96 -27.45 12.29
CA GLU A 281 -2.10 -28.55 11.30
C GLU A 281 -0.94 -28.61 10.29
N TRP A 282 -0.20 -27.50 10.13
CA TRP A 282 0.94 -27.38 9.23
C TRP A 282 2.28 -27.75 9.86
N LEU A 283 2.36 -27.93 11.17
CA LEU A 283 3.62 -28.27 11.84
C LEU A 283 3.85 -29.78 11.67
N PRO A 284 4.88 -30.22 10.93
CA PRO A 284 5.14 -31.65 10.73
C PRO A 284 5.43 -32.35 12.06
N GLU A 285 4.94 -33.59 12.22
CA GLU A 285 5.09 -34.37 13.46
C GLU A 285 6.54 -34.79 13.73
N ASP A 286 7.38 -34.81 12.69
CA ASP A 286 8.80 -35.16 12.71
C ASP A 286 9.73 -33.99 13.08
N VAL A 287 9.19 -32.78 13.25
CA VAL A 287 9.99 -31.60 13.63
C VAL A 287 10.20 -31.57 15.15
N ALA A 288 11.44 -31.41 15.57
CA ALA A 288 11.80 -31.36 16.98
C ALA A 288 11.08 -30.21 17.70
N SER A 289 10.77 -30.42 18.98
CA SER A 289 9.98 -29.49 19.77
C SER A 289 10.73 -28.17 20.06
N ASP A 290 12.03 -28.13 19.86
CA ASP A 290 12.95 -26.99 19.98
C ASP A 290 13.44 -26.49 18.60
N ALA A 291 12.94 -27.05 17.50
CA ALA A 291 13.40 -26.69 16.17
C ALA A 291 13.16 -25.19 15.87
N SER A 292 14.20 -24.54 15.37
CA SER A 292 14.15 -23.13 15.00
C SER A 292 13.22 -22.91 13.81
N ILE A 293 12.38 -21.89 13.87
CA ILE A 293 11.46 -21.52 12.78
C ILE A 293 12.00 -20.28 12.06
N TYR A 294 12.17 -20.42 10.76
CA TYR A 294 12.57 -19.34 9.87
C TYR A 294 11.40 -19.02 8.95
N VAL A 295 11.13 -17.73 8.73
CA VAL A 295 10.04 -17.27 7.88
C VAL A 295 10.59 -16.48 6.70
N VAL A 296 10.17 -16.83 5.49
CA VAL A 296 10.52 -16.13 4.26
C VAL A 296 9.27 -15.67 3.53
N CYS A 297 9.29 -14.44 3.02
CA CYS A 297 8.29 -13.95 2.08
C CYS A 297 9.01 -13.40 0.83
N ARG A 298 8.31 -12.66 -0.03
CA ARG A 298 8.92 -12.14 -1.27
C ARG A 298 10.05 -11.14 -1.01
N VAL A 299 9.85 -10.16 -0.11
CA VAL A 299 10.79 -9.04 0.11
C VAL A 299 11.14 -8.77 1.59
N GLY A 300 10.72 -9.61 2.52
CA GLY A 300 11.07 -9.50 3.94
C GLY A 300 10.14 -8.58 4.77
N ASN A 301 8.94 -8.26 4.28
CA ASN A 301 7.94 -7.47 5.01
C ASN A 301 6.93 -8.40 5.72
N ASP A 302 6.19 -9.21 4.97
CA ASP A 302 5.20 -10.13 5.53
C ASP A 302 5.80 -11.20 6.46
N SER A 303 7.05 -11.58 6.21
CA SER A 303 7.78 -12.52 7.05
C SER A 303 7.95 -12.03 8.50
N GLN A 304 8.11 -10.71 8.69
CA GLN A 304 8.17 -10.12 10.04
C GLN A 304 6.81 -10.14 10.73
N LEU A 305 5.74 -9.87 10.00
CA LEU A 305 4.36 -9.92 10.52
C LEU A 305 4.01 -11.32 11.00
N VAL A 306 4.30 -12.33 10.17
CA VAL A 306 4.06 -13.73 10.52
C VAL A 306 4.94 -14.14 11.69
N THR A 307 6.23 -13.79 11.69
CA THR A 307 7.13 -14.09 12.82
C THR A 307 6.59 -13.57 14.13
N LYS A 308 6.19 -12.29 14.18
CA LYS A 308 5.58 -11.70 15.39
C LYS A 308 4.31 -12.44 15.79
N LYS A 309 3.43 -12.74 14.83
CA LYS A 309 2.18 -13.46 15.11
C LYS A 309 2.43 -14.87 15.69
N LEU A 310 3.45 -15.58 15.20
CA LEU A 310 3.83 -16.88 15.74
C LEU A 310 4.31 -16.76 17.20
N LYS A 311 5.07 -15.71 17.54
CA LYS A 311 5.46 -15.42 18.92
C LYS A 311 4.27 -15.06 19.80
N ASP A 312 3.37 -14.22 19.30
CA ASP A 312 2.13 -13.85 20.00
C ASP A 312 1.21 -15.07 20.25
N MET A 313 1.33 -16.13 19.43
CA MET A 313 0.66 -17.42 19.62
C MET A 313 1.39 -18.36 20.60
N GLY A 314 2.52 -17.94 21.17
CA GLY A 314 3.31 -18.71 22.15
C GLY A 314 4.23 -19.78 21.55
N LEU A 315 4.49 -19.75 20.24
CA LEU A 315 5.31 -20.77 19.57
C LEU A 315 6.80 -20.62 19.84
N ASP A 316 7.23 -19.45 20.28
CA ASP A 316 8.59 -19.18 20.74
C ASP A 316 8.89 -19.84 22.09
N ARG A 317 7.86 -20.40 22.76
CA ARG A 317 7.98 -21.07 24.07
C ARG A 317 8.71 -20.19 25.08
N HIS A 318 8.28 -18.94 25.19
CA HIS A 318 8.91 -17.95 26.08
C HIS A 318 10.42 -17.75 25.82
N GLY A 319 10.86 -17.94 24.57
CA GLY A 319 12.25 -17.74 24.14
C GLY A 319 13.09 -19.02 24.05
N GLU A 320 12.55 -20.19 24.42
CA GLU A 320 13.26 -21.47 24.26
C GLU A 320 13.41 -21.89 22.79
N ARG A 321 12.52 -21.43 21.91
CA ARG A 321 12.55 -21.70 20.47
C ARG A 321 12.81 -20.42 19.70
N PHE A 322 13.86 -20.43 18.86
CA PHE A 322 14.10 -19.33 17.93
C PHE A 322 13.00 -19.26 16.86
N ILE A 323 12.43 -18.07 16.67
CA ILE A 323 11.57 -17.73 15.54
C ILE A 323 12.07 -16.41 14.94
N GLY A 324 12.47 -16.45 13.67
CA GLY A 324 13.03 -15.30 12.96
C GLY A 324 12.70 -15.27 11.48
N ASP A 325 12.99 -14.15 10.84
CA ASP A 325 12.72 -13.91 9.43
C ASP A 325 14.00 -13.89 8.58
N ILE A 326 13.88 -14.22 7.29
CA ILE A 326 14.95 -13.99 6.32
C ILE A 326 14.85 -12.55 5.82
N LYS A 327 15.81 -11.71 6.23
CA LYS A 327 15.90 -10.30 5.85
C LYS A 327 15.95 -10.15 4.33
N GLY A 328 15.05 -9.33 3.78
CA GLY A 328 14.94 -9.11 2.34
C GLY A 328 14.25 -10.23 1.56
N GLY A 329 13.81 -11.31 2.23
CA GLY A 329 13.02 -12.39 1.64
C GLY A 329 13.68 -13.12 0.48
N MET A 330 12.86 -13.65 -0.42
CA MET A 330 13.31 -14.32 -1.65
C MET A 330 14.13 -13.41 -2.58
N LYS A 331 13.93 -12.09 -2.51
CA LYS A 331 14.75 -11.12 -3.25
C LYS A 331 16.21 -11.18 -2.79
N ALA A 332 16.45 -11.17 -1.48
CA ALA A 332 17.78 -11.32 -0.91
C ALA A 332 18.36 -12.70 -1.21
N TRP A 333 17.54 -13.76 -1.10
CA TRP A 333 17.99 -15.11 -1.46
C TRP A 333 18.51 -15.20 -2.90
N LYS A 334 17.79 -14.62 -3.86
CA LYS A 334 18.24 -14.56 -5.24
C LYS A 334 19.56 -13.81 -5.40
N LEU A 335 19.67 -12.63 -4.78
CA LEU A 335 20.85 -11.77 -4.95
C LEU A 335 22.09 -12.35 -4.28
N GLU A 336 21.92 -12.97 -3.11
CA GLU A 336 23.01 -13.35 -2.22
C GLU A 336 23.35 -14.85 -2.25
N VAL A 337 22.41 -15.72 -2.64
CA VAL A 337 22.57 -17.18 -2.52
C VAL A 337 22.43 -17.90 -3.87
N ASP A 338 21.36 -17.61 -4.63
CA ASP A 338 21.09 -18.29 -5.89
C ASP A 338 20.53 -17.32 -6.96
N GLN A 339 21.44 -16.78 -7.77
CA GLN A 339 21.10 -15.81 -8.82
C GLN A 339 20.26 -16.43 -9.96
N THR A 340 20.24 -17.76 -10.08
CA THR A 340 19.46 -18.46 -11.10
C THR A 340 17.97 -18.58 -10.74
N MET A 341 17.63 -18.32 -9.48
CA MET A 341 16.28 -18.45 -8.99
C MET A 341 15.31 -17.48 -9.70
N PRO A 342 14.19 -18.00 -10.25
CA PRO A 342 13.11 -17.16 -10.76
C PRO A 342 12.57 -16.27 -9.63
N PHE A 343 12.51 -14.98 -9.89
CA PHE A 343 11.93 -14.01 -8.98
C PHE A 343 11.12 -13.05 -9.85
N THR A 344 9.81 -13.26 -9.87
CA THR A 344 8.85 -12.40 -10.53
C THR A 344 8.20 -11.47 -9.55
#